data_AF-A0A965QBK9-F1
#
_entry.id   AF-A0A965QBK9-F1
#
_cell.length_a   1.000
_cell.length_b   1.000
_cell.length_c   1.000
_cell.angle_alpha   90.00
_cell.angle_beta   90.00
_cell.angle_gamma   90.00
#
_symmetry.space_group_name_H-M   'P 1'
#
loop_
_entity.id
_entity.type
_entity.pdbx_description
1 polymer ?
#
loop_
_entity_poly.entity_id
_entity_poly.type
_entity_poly.pdbx_seq_one_letter_code
_entity_poly.pdbx_strand_id
1 'polypeptide(L)'
;MSLPAPEVQGLRVSAAVTIPASEIEFRASRSSGPGGQHVNTSSTRVELTWNVVRSAALTDDQRARILLKLQSKIDGDGTLRIVVSDTRSQKQNRAIAEERLAATVHHGLLVRKPRKKTKPGRAAV
;
A
#
# COMPACT_ATOMS: atom_id res chain seq x y z
N MET A 1 25.17 8.43 25.18
CA MET A 1 24.06 9.02 24.41
C MET A 1 23.84 8.16 23.15
N SER A 2 23.04 7.10 23.25
CA SER A 2 22.63 6.34 22.06
C SER A 2 21.41 7.03 21.47
N LEU A 3 21.56 7.55 20.25
CA LEU A 3 20.41 7.84 19.40
C LEU A 3 19.61 6.53 19.29
N PRO A 4 18.31 6.49 19.65
CA PRO A 4 17.50 5.35 19.29
C PRO A 4 17.58 5.23 17.77
N ALA A 5 17.95 4.05 17.26
CA ALA A 5 17.83 3.76 15.84
C ALA A 5 16.46 4.26 15.40
N PRO A 6 16.36 5.07 14.32
CA PRO A 6 15.09 5.64 13.91
C PRO A 6 14.11 4.48 13.86
N GLU A 7 13.04 4.57 14.65
CA GLU A 7 11.95 3.61 14.59
C GLU A 7 11.49 3.65 13.14
N VAL A 8 12.00 2.74 12.31
CA VAL A 8 11.64 2.63 10.92
C VAL A 8 10.20 2.14 10.94
N GLN A 9 9.28 3.08 11.10
CA GLN A 9 7.87 2.88 10.83
C GLN A 9 7.86 2.36 9.39
N GLY A 10 7.56 1.08 9.27
CA GLY A 10 7.70 0.33 8.04
C GLY A 10 6.54 -0.63 7.94
N LEU A 11 6.00 -0.78 6.74
CA LEU A 11 4.95 -1.72 6.47
C LEU A 11 5.55 -3.12 6.41
N ARG A 12 5.35 -3.90 7.47
CA ARG A 12 5.76 -5.29 7.51
C ARG A 12 4.87 -6.14 6.61
N VAL A 13 5.42 -6.61 5.49
CA VAL A 13 4.73 -7.50 4.55
C VAL A 13 4.89 -8.95 4.97
N SER A 14 6.11 -9.36 5.36
CA SER A 14 6.40 -10.72 5.77
C SER A 14 7.46 -10.77 6.89
N ALA A 15 7.90 -11.97 7.28
CA ALA A 15 9.00 -12.10 8.24
C ALA A 15 10.34 -11.64 7.65
N ALA A 16 10.50 -11.73 6.33
CA ALA A 16 11.72 -11.40 5.62
C ALA A 16 11.67 -10.04 4.89
N VAL A 17 10.48 -9.46 4.72
CA VAL A 17 10.27 -8.23 3.94
C VAL A 17 9.50 -7.20 4.77
N THR A 18 10.14 -6.07 4.99
CA THR A 18 9.56 -4.88 5.64
C THR A 18 9.84 -3.68 4.74
N ILE A 19 8.79 -3.04 4.25
CA ILE A 19 8.90 -1.86 3.39
C ILE A 19 9.05 -0.63 4.28
N PRO A 20 10.13 0.15 4.19
CA PRO A 20 10.25 1.41 4.92
C PRO A 20 9.12 2.37 4.55
N ALA A 21 8.49 3.04 5.52
CA ALA A 21 7.44 4.01 5.19
C ALA A 21 7.97 5.21 4.38
N SER A 22 9.28 5.47 4.41
CA SER A 22 9.94 6.47 3.56
C SER A 22 9.88 6.14 2.07
N GLU A 23 9.68 4.87 1.70
CA GLU A 23 9.49 4.46 0.31
C GLU A 23 8.02 4.52 -0.14
N ILE A 24 7.10 4.67 0.82
CA ILE A 24 5.66 4.68 0.58
C ILE A 24 5.19 6.12 0.54
N GLU A 25 4.81 6.58 -0.64
CA GLU A 25 4.21 7.90 -0.80
C GLU A 25 2.69 7.83 -0.64
N PHE A 26 2.16 8.73 0.18
CA PHE A 26 0.72 8.87 0.38
C PHE A 26 0.25 10.21 -0.16
N ARG A 27 -0.70 10.17 -1.09
CA ARG A 27 -1.33 11.33 -1.69
C ARG A 27 -2.83 11.32 -1.39
N ALA A 28 -3.27 12.26 -0.55
CA ALA A 28 -4.70 12.49 -0.38
C ALA A 28 -5.23 13.37 -1.51
N SER A 29 -6.38 13.02 -2.07
CA SER A 29 -7.04 13.79 -3.12
C SER A 29 -8.54 13.92 -2.83
N ARG A 30 -9.19 14.84 -3.54
CA ARG A 30 -10.63 15.01 -3.47
C ARG A 30 -11.30 13.84 -4.20
N SER A 31 -12.29 13.20 -3.58
CA SER A 31 -13.14 12.22 -4.25
C SER A 31 -14.10 12.97 -5.17
N SER A 32 -13.69 13.21 -6.41
CA SER A 32 -14.54 13.80 -7.44
C SER A 32 -15.41 12.71 -8.08
N GLY A 33 -16.65 12.58 -7.61
CA GLY A 33 -17.72 11.92 -8.35
C GLY A 33 -18.44 12.95 -9.23
N PRO A 34 -18.77 12.63 -10.50
CA PRO A 34 -19.57 13.52 -11.34
C PRO A 34 -21.05 13.44 -10.91
N GLY A 35 -21.55 14.46 -10.22
CA GLY A 35 -22.96 14.52 -9.81
C GLY A 35 -23.24 15.75 -8.97
N GLY A 36 -24.00 16.69 -9.53
CA GLY A 36 -24.18 18.04 -9.01
C GLY A 36 -24.91 18.17 -7.67
N GLN A 37 -24.74 19.38 -7.13
CA GLN A 37 -25.48 20.00 -6.02
C GLN A 37 -25.27 19.41 -4.61
N HIS A 38 -24.46 20.16 -3.85
CA HIS A 38 -24.40 20.26 -2.39
C HIS A 38 -23.92 19.01 -1.60
N VAL A 39 -22.63 18.66 -1.70
CA VAL A 39 -22.03 17.65 -0.81
C VAL A 39 -20.67 18.14 -0.27
N ASN A 40 -20.59 18.30 1.06
CA ASN A 40 -19.39 18.63 1.83
C ASN A 40 -18.18 17.80 1.34
N THR A 41 -17.28 18.45 0.62
CA THR A 41 -16.18 17.84 -0.11
C THR A 41 -15.02 17.52 0.84
N SER A 42 -15.13 16.45 1.61
CA SER A 42 -14.02 15.95 2.42
C SER A 42 -12.99 15.23 1.53
N SER A 43 -11.73 15.62 1.62
CA SER A 43 -10.58 15.00 0.93
C SER A 43 -10.24 13.62 1.49
N THR A 44 -11.14 12.65 1.30
CA THR A 44 -11.01 11.33 1.93
C THR A 44 -10.26 10.34 1.07
N ARG A 45 -10.21 10.53 -0.26
CA ARG A 45 -9.51 9.62 -1.18
C ARG A 45 -8.01 9.62 -0.87
N VAL A 46 -7.45 8.44 -0.67
CA VAL A 46 -6.01 8.23 -0.44
C VAL A 46 -5.45 7.40 -1.58
N GLU A 47 -4.40 7.89 -2.20
CA GLU A 47 -3.56 7.20 -3.17
C GLU A 47 -2.23 6.86 -2.49
N LEU A 48 -1.87 5.59 -2.52
CA LEU A 48 -0.61 5.06 -2.01
C LEU A 48 0.22 4.63 -3.20
N THR A 49 1.46 5.10 -3.27
CA THR A 49 2.39 4.80 -4.34
C THR A 49 3.65 4.20 -3.74
N TRP A 50 4.13 3.09 -4.30
CA TRP A 50 5.36 2.43 -3.86
C TRP A 50 6.16 1.92 -5.07
N ASN A 51 7.42 2.30 -5.15
CA ASN A 51 8.29 1.90 -6.25
C ASN A 51 9.03 0.60 -5.91
N VAL A 52 8.65 -0.50 -6.56
CA VAL A 52 9.24 -1.83 -6.35
C VAL A 52 10.69 -1.87 -6.82
N VAL A 53 11.00 -1.18 -7.92
CA VAL A 53 12.32 -1.16 -8.56
C VAL A 53 13.33 -0.38 -7.72
N ARG A 54 12.91 0.64 -6.98
CA ARG A 54 13.78 1.45 -6.12
C ARG A 54 13.77 0.98 -4.67
N SER A 55 12.88 0.08 -4.30
CA SER A 55 12.72 -0.42 -2.93
C SER A 55 13.93 -1.21 -2.45
N ALA A 56 14.56 -0.76 -1.36
CA ALA A 56 15.66 -1.47 -0.71
C ALA A 56 15.15 -2.65 0.15
N ALA A 57 13.84 -2.73 0.39
CA ALA A 57 13.21 -3.81 1.14
C ALA A 57 13.22 -5.19 0.46
N LEU A 58 13.56 -5.25 -0.83
CA LEU A 58 13.45 -6.43 -1.67
C LEU A 58 14.83 -6.87 -2.17
N THR A 59 15.05 -8.18 -2.18
CA THR A 59 16.19 -8.76 -2.91
C THR A 59 15.92 -8.78 -4.41
N ASP A 60 16.97 -8.88 -5.24
CA ASP A 60 16.84 -8.97 -6.71
C ASP A 60 15.84 -10.04 -7.16
N ASP A 61 15.91 -11.23 -6.55
CA ASP A 61 15.02 -12.36 -6.85
C ASP A 61 13.54 -12.06 -6.51
N GLN A 62 13.31 -11.43 -5.36
CA GLN A 62 11.98 -11.02 -4.91
C GLN A 62 11.43 -9.90 -5.80
N ARG A 63 12.26 -8.94 -6.15
CA ARG A 63 11.93 -7.82 -7.02
C ARG A 63 11.52 -8.33 -8.40
N ALA A 64 12.36 -9.11 -9.06
CA ALA A 64 12.05 -9.69 -10.37
C ALA A 64 10.72 -10.47 -10.36
N ARG A 65 10.48 -11.24 -9.29
CA ARG A 65 9.24 -11.99 -9.11
C ARG A 65 8.01 -11.11 -8.92
N ILE A 66 8.12 -10.07 -8.09
CA ILE A 66 7.05 -9.09 -7.90
C ILE A 66 6.76 -8.40 -9.23
N LEU A 67 7.80 -7.93 -9.93
CA LEU A 67 7.65 -7.26 -11.22
C LEU A 67 6.91 -8.16 -12.22
N LEU A 68 7.28 -9.45 -12.29
CA LEU A 68 6.61 -10.41 -13.19
C LEU A 68 5.16 -10.71 -12.77
N LYS A 69 4.91 -10.98 -11.47
CA LYS A 69 3.57 -11.35 -10.99
C LYS A 69 2.60 -10.17 -10.94
N LEU A 70 3.11 -8.99 -10.64
CA LEU A 70 2.34 -7.77 -10.48
C LEU A 70 2.48 -6.85 -11.68
N GLN A 71 3.02 -7.33 -12.82
CA GLN A 71 3.11 -6.58 -14.07
C GLN A 71 1.77 -5.96 -14.52
N SER A 72 0.64 -6.57 -14.16
CA SER A 72 -0.70 -6.08 -14.46
C SER A 72 -1.20 -4.99 -13.50
N LYS A 73 -0.51 -4.78 -12.38
CA LYS A 73 -0.86 -3.82 -11.32
C LYS A 73 0.17 -2.71 -11.12
N ILE A 74 1.40 -2.92 -11.59
CA ILE A 74 2.46 -1.93 -11.58
C ILE A 74 2.51 -1.21 -12.92
N ASP A 75 2.89 0.06 -12.89
CA ASP A 75 3.18 0.84 -14.07
C ASP A 75 4.52 0.40 -14.72
N GLY A 76 4.82 0.89 -15.93
CA GLY A 76 6.02 0.52 -16.69
C GLY A 76 7.35 0.74 -15.96
N ASP A 77 7.40 1.72 -15.07
CA ASP A 77 8.53 2.00 -14.17
C ASP A 77 8.61 1.06 -12.95
N GLY A 78 7.74 0.05 -12.88
CA GLY A 78 7.62 -0.88 -11.76
C GLY A 78 7.11 -0.22 -10.48
N THR A 79 6.29 0.82 -10.62
CA THR A 79 5.65 1.51 -9.50
C THR A 79 4.26 0.93 -9.26
N LEU A 80 3.98 0.50 -8.03
CA LEU A 80 2.67 0.02 -7.61
C LEU A 80 1.85 1.17 -7.04
N ARG A 81 0.65 1.36 -7.58
CA ARG A 81 -0.28 2.40 -7.12
C ARG A 81 -1.57 1.77 -6.61
N ILE A 82 -2.00 2.19 -5.41
CA ILE A 82 -3.21 1.72 -4.75
C ILE A 82 -4.05 2.93 -4.37
N VAL A 83 -5.25 3.02 -4.95
CA VAL A 83 -6.21 4.08 -4.64
C VAL A 83 -7.33 3.51 -3.78
N VAL A 84 -7.65 4.21 -2.69
CA VAL A 84 -8.73 3.87 -1.77
C VAL A 84 -9.59 5.10 -1.50
N SER A 85 -10.90 4.93 -1.67
CA SER A 85 -11.92 5.93 -1.35
C SER A 85 -13.16 5.31 -0.72
N ASP A 86 -13.00 4.12 -0.13
CA ASP A 86 -14.10 3.31 0.41
C ASP A 86 -14.79 3.98 1.61
N THR A 87 -14.10 4.86 2.34
CA THR A 87 -14.64 5.51 3.54
C THR A 87 -14.64 7.03 3.48
N ARG A 88 -15.44 7.64 4.36
CA ARG A 88 -15.48 9.10 4.61
C ARG A 88 -14.33 9.62 5.49
N SER A 89 -13.33 8.79 5.81
CA SER A 89 -12.20 9.16 6.67
C SER A 89 -10.87 8.89 5.96
N GLN A 90 -10.06 9.93 5.80
CA GLN A 90 -8.71 9.81 5.23
C GLN A 90 -7.85 8.81 6.01
N LYS A 91 -7.96 8.79 7.36
CA LYS A 91 -7.18 7.88 8.21
C LYS A 91 -7.57 6.41 7.97
N GLN A 92 -8.85 6.12 7.81
CA GLN A 92 -9.32 4.77 7.49
C GLN A 92 -8.89 4.36 6.09
N ASN A 93 -9.02 5.25 5.09
CA ASN A 93 -8.57 4.98 3.73
C ASN A 93 -7.06 4.72 3.64
N ARG A 94 -6.25 5.42 4.45
CA ARG A 94 -4.81 5.15 4.57
C ARG A 94 -4.53 3.73 5.08
N ALA A 95 -5.18 3.33 6.16
CA ALA A 95 -5.00 1.99 6.73
C ALA A 95 -5.40 0.88 5.74
N ILE A 96 -6.50 1.08 5.00
CA ILE A 96 -6.94 0.15 3.95
C ILE A 96 -5.92 0.10 2.81
N ALA A 97 -5.34 1.25 2.40
CA ALA A 97 -4.33 1.29 1.35
C ALA A 97 -3.07 0.52 1.75
N GLU A 98 -2.60 0.68 2.99
CA GLU A 98 -1.48 -0.10 3.56
C GLU A 98 -1.77 -1.60 3.59
N GLU A 99 -2.97 -2.00 4.02
CA GLU A 99 -3.36 -3.40 4.06
C GLU A 99 -3.44 -4.02 2.66
N ARG A 100 -3.99 -3.29 1.68
CA ARG A 100 -4.01 -3.69 0.27
C ARG A 100 -2.60 -3.78 -0.31
N LEU A 101 -1.70 -2.87 0.05
CA LEU A 101 -0.29 -2.93 -0.36
C LEU A 101 0.36 -4.20 0.19
N ALA A 102 0.31 -4.39 1.51
CA ALA A 102 0.89 -5.56 2.15
C ALA A 102 0.35 -6.87 1.55
N ALA A 103 -0.97 -6.98 1.37
CA ALA A 103 -1.58 -8.15 0.75
C ALA A 103 -1.08 -8.36 -0.69
N THR A 104 -1.05 -7.31 -1.51
CA THR A 104 -0.62 -7.38 -2.92
C THR A 104 0.83 -7.82 -3.03
N VAL A 105 1.73 -7.21 -2.26
CA VAL A 105 3.16 -7.56 -2.23
C VAL A 105 3.36 -8.98 -1.70
N HIS A 106 2.66 -9.33 -0.62
CA HIS A 106 2.70 -10.69 -0.06
C HIS A 106 2.24 -11.73 -1.09
N HIS A 107 1.18 -11.46 -1.86
CA HIS A 107 0.72 -12.33 -2.96
C HIS A 107 1.75 -12.46 -4.09
N GLY A 108 2.47 -11.38 -4.41
CA GLY A 108 3.59 -11.40 -5.36
C GLY A 108 4.76 -12.26 -4.87
N LEU A 109 5.11 -12.15 -3.60
CA LEU A 109 6.22 -12.88 -2.96
C LEU A 109 5.93 -14.36 -2.69
N LEU A 110 4.67 -14.73 -2.49
CA LEU A 110 4.28 -16.10 -2.16
C LEU A 110 4.63 -17.11 -3.28
N VAL A 111 5.59 -17.99 -2.99
CA VAL A 111 5.50 -19.42 -3.36
C VAL A 111 4.51 -20.05 -2.39
N ARG A 112 3.50 -20.78 -2.89
CA ARG A 112 2.38 -21.32 -2.08
C ARG A 112 2.82 -21.86 -0.70
N LYS A 113 2.45 -21.18 0.39
CA LYS A 113 2.10 -21.73 1.72
C LYS A 113 1.35 -20.67 2.57
N PRO A 114 0.58 -21.04 3.61
CA PRO A 114 -0.77 -20.52 3.81
C PRO A 114 -0.82 -19.18 4.56
N ARG A 115 -1.88 -18.44 4.27
CA ARG A 115 -2.16 -17.03 4.63
C ARG A 115 -2.04 -16.70 6.12
N LYS A 116 -1.35 -15.61 6.46
CA LYS A 116 -1.62 -14.84 7.69
C LYS A 116 -2.93 -14.08 7.47
N LYS A 117 -3.87 -14.24 8.41
CA LYS A 117 -5.17 -13.53 8.43
C LYS A 117 -4.90 -12.01 8.47
N THR A 118 -5.01 -11.34 7.33
CA THR A 118 -5.25 -9.90 7.30
C THR A 118 -6.63 -9.67 7.91
N LYS A 119 -6.70 -8.79 8.91
CA LYS A 119 -7.90 -8.58 9.71
C LYS A 119 -9.00 -8.07 8.76
N PRO A 120 -10.26 -8.49 8.89
CA PRO A 120 -11.32 -7.96 8.05
C PRO A 120 -11.42 -6.46 8.32
N GLY A 121 -11.26 -5.64 7.28
CA GLY A 121 -11.62 -4.22 7.33
C GLY A 121 -13.08 -4.12 7.74
N ARG A 122 -13.32 -3.73 9.00
CA ARG A 122 -14.67 -3.51 9.51
C ARG A 122 -15.30 -2.33 8.77
N ALA A 123 -16.58 -2.51 8.46
CA ALA A 123 -17.54 -1.54 7.96
C ALA A 123 -17.66 -1.43 6.42
N ALA A 124 -18.44 -2.34 5.86
CA ALA A 124 -19.28 -2.07 4.70
C ALA A 124 -20.64 -2.76 4.92
N VAL A 125 -21.45 -2.22 5.84
CA VAL A 125 -22.93 -2.20 5.84
C VAL A 125 -23.33 -1.00 6.69
#